data_AF-A0A1V4S5A1-F1
#
_entry.id   AF-A0A1V4S5A1-F1
#
_cell.length_a   1.000
_cell.length_b   1.000
_cell.length_c   1.000
_cell.angle_alpha   90.00
_cell.angle_beta   90.00
_cell.angle_gamma   90.00
#
_symmetry.space_group_name_H-M   'P 1'
#
loop_
_entity.id
_entity.type
_entity.pdbx_description
1 polymer ?
#
loop_
_entity_poly.entity_id
_entity_poly.type
_entity_poly.pdbx_seq_one_letter_code
_entity_poly.pdbx_strand_id
1 'polypeptide(L)'
;MMEDNFNELSVVQTREHGKTIDESRGETRRGIEMVEVASGIPTTMQGFNLEDIAHGIDEYAIYQPLGVFSCIAPFNFPFMVPLWFLPFAIACG
;
A
#
# COMPACT_ATOMS: atom_id res chain seq x y z
N MET A 1 12.49 -3.13 -9.05
CA MET A 1 11.91 -2.24 -10.07
C MET A 1 11.87 -0.78 -9.63
N MET A 2 11.12 -0.41 -8.58
CA MET A 2 11.05 1.01 -8.19
C MET A 2 12.38 1.55 -7.65
N GLU A 3 13.12 0.75 -6.88
CA GLU A 3 14.49 1.10 -6.45
C GLU A 3 15.43 1.31 -7.64
N ASP A 4 15.40 0.40 -8.62
CA ASP A 4 16.25 0.47 -9.82
C ASP A 4 15.97 1.75 -10.64
N ASN A 5 14.73 2.24 -10.61
CA ASN A 5 14.28 3.42 -11.34
C ASN A 5 14.10 4.65 -10.44
N PHE A 6 14.62 4.63 -9.20
CA PHE A 6 14.35 5.64 -8.17
C PHE A 6 14.60 7.07 -8.65
N ASN A 7 15.73 7.29 -9.33
CA ASN A 7 16.09 8.61 -9.85
C ASN A 7 15.19 9.05 -11.01
N GLU A 8 14.84 8.13 -11.91
CA GLU A 8 13.97 8.44 -13.04
C GLU A 8 12.57 8.85 -12.57
N LEU A 9 11.99 8.08 -11.64
CA LEU A 9 10.70 8.37 -11.01
C LEU A 9 10.68 9.74 -10.34
N SER A 10 11.74 10.06 -9.59
CA SER A 10 11.89 11.37 -8.93
C SER A 10 11.98 12.52 -9.94
N VAL A 11 12.68 12.32 -11.07
CA VAL A 11 12.81 13.33 -12.13
C VAL A 11 11.48 13.57 -12.84
N VAL A 12 10.74 12.51 -13.16
CA VAL A 12 9.39 12.62 -13.75
C VAL A 12 8.50 13.44 -12.83
N GLN A 13 8.51 13.14 -11.54
CA GLN A 13 7.70 13.84 -10.57
C GLN A 13 8.02 15.35 -10.50
N THR A 14 9.31 15.73 -10.48
CA THR A 14 9.72 17.14 -10.51
C THR A 14 9.26 17.84 -11.79
N ARG A 15 9.36 17.17 -12.95
CA ARG A 15 8.96 17.75 -14.24
C ARG A 15 7.45 17.98 -14.33
N GLU A 16 6.65 17.04 -13.85
CA GLU A 16 5.20 17.08 -13.96
C GLU A 16 4.55 17.94 -12.86
N HIS A 17 5.12 17.98 -11.65
CA HIS A 17 4.48 18.58 -10.46
C HIS A 17 5.25 19.77 -9.86
N GLY A 18 6.37 20.17 -10.45
CA GLY A 18 7.10 21.40 -10.09
C GLY A 18 7.82 21.37 -8.74
N LYS A 19 7.90 20.21 -8.09
CA LYS A 19 8.63 20.03 -6.84
C LYS A 19 10.14 20.10 -7.04
N THR A 20 10.86 20.54 -6.01
CA THR A 20 12.33 20.41 -6.01
C THR A 20 12.71 18.93 -6.12
N ILE A 21 13.86 18.63 -6.73
CA ILE A 21 14.28 17.23 -6.92
C ILE A 21 14.44 16.49 -5.59
N ASP A 22 14.81 17.19 -4.52
CA ASP A 22 14.98 16.59 -3.20
C ASP A 22 13.62 16.25 -2.55
N GLU A 23 12.60 17.09 -2.73
CA GLU A 23 11.22 16.75 -2.33
C GLU A 23 10.69 15.55 -3.11
N SER A 24 10.91 15.49 -4.43
CA SER A 24 10.48 14.35 -5.25
C SER A 24 11.18 13.05 -4.87
N ARG A 25 12.47 13.11 -4.53
CA ARG A 25 13.22 11.94 -4.01
C ARG A 25 12.67 11.48 -2.67
N GLY A 26 12.36 12.41 -1.78
CA GLY A 26 11.72 12.12 -0.49
C GLY A 26 10.36 11.45 -0.67
N GLU A 27 9.55 11.94 -1.60
CA GLU A 27 8.25 11.34 -1.91
C GLU A 27 8.39 9.96 -2.55
N THR A 28 9.29 9.80 -3.52
CA THR A 28 9.55 8.53 -4.19
C THR A 28 10.00 7.48 -3.18
N ARG A 29 10.88 7.84 -2.24
CA ARG A 29 11.35 6.95 -1.17
C ARG A 29 10.19 6.49 -0.29
N ARG A 30 9.36 7.43 0.18
CA ARG A 30 8.16 7.12 0.98
C ARG A 30 7.18 6.23 0.21
N GLY A 31 7.03 6.44 -1.10
CA GLY A 31 6.21 5.58 -1.94
C GLY A 31 6.72 4.13 -1.97
N ILE A 32 8.04 3.94 -2.08
CA ILE A 32 8.65 2.61 -2.05
C ILE A 32 8.46 1.94 -0.68
N GLU A 33 8.68 2.67 0.42
CA GLU A 33 8.47 2.17 1.78
C GLU A 33 7.04 1.63 1.99
N MET A 34 6.03 2.25 1.36
CA MET A 34 4.65 1.75 1.44
C MET A 34 4.46 0.41 0.73
N VAL A 35 5.15 0.20 -0.40
CA VAL A 35 5.15 -1.09 -1.10
C VAL A 35 5.86 -2.16 -0.27
N GLU A 36 6.95 -1.80 0.41
CA GLU A 36 7.65 -2.69 1.34
C GLU A 36 6.76 -3.10 2.52
N VAL A 37 6.05 -2.14 3.13
CA VAL A 37 5.07 -2.44 4.19
C VAL A 37 3.93 -3.31 3.67
N ALA A 38 3.37 -2.98 2.50
CA ALA A 38 2.30 -3.75 1.90
C ALA A 38 2.71 -5.20 1.56
N SER A 39 3.99 -5.45 1.31
CA SER A 39 4.52 -6.80 1.12
C SER A 39 4.41 -7.68 2.39
N GLY A 40 4.20 -7.07 3.56
CA GLY A 40 3.96 -7.74 4.84
C GLY A 40 2.48 -8.03 5.15
N ILE A 41 1.54 -7.71 4.24
CA ILE A 41 0.10 -7.87 4.47
C ILE A 41 -0.36 -9.28 4.88
N PRO A 42 0.25 -10.40 4.44
CA PRO A 42 -0.20 -11.72 4.89
C PRO A 42 -0.26 -11.87 6.41
N THR A 43 0.67 -11.25 7.14
CA THR A 43 0.69 -11.30 8.62
C THR A 43 -0.43 -10.46 9.22
N THR A 44 -0.74 -9.29 8.65
CA THR A 44 -1.80 -8.41 9.18
C THR A 44 -3.21 -8.87 8.77
N MET A 45 -3.33 -9.68 7.73
CA MET A 45 -4.58 -10.32 7.31
C MET A 45 -4.82 -11.70 7.93
N GLN A 46 -4.00 -12.11 8.90
CA GLN A 46 -4.28 -13.32 9.65
C GLN A 46 -5.63 -13.18 10.36
N GLY A 47 -6.53 -14.13 10.07
CA GLY A 47 -7.77 -14.28 10.79
C GLY A 47 -7.56 -14.74 12.23
N PHE A 48 -8.66 -14.94 12.94
CA PHE A 48 -8.64 -15.45 14.31
C PHE A 48 -9.50 -16.70 14.40
N ASN A 49 -9.19 -17.57 15.35
CA ASN A 49 -10.01 -18.70 15.73
C ASN A 49 -10.19 -18.72 17.25
N LEU A 50 -11.36 -19.18 17.69
CA LEU A 50 -11.67 -19.41 19.10
C LEU A 50 -12.35 -20.78 19.22
N GLU A 51 -11.69 -21.68 19.95
CA GLU A 51 -12.20 -23.03 20.21
C GLU A 51 -13.20 -23.00 21.38
N ASP A 52 -14.15 -23.94 21.37
CA ASP A 52 -15.07 -24.21 22.49
C ASP A 52 -15.89 -22.98 22.97
N ILE A 53 -16.36 -22.14 22.05
CA ILE A 53 -17.29 -21.04 22.40
C ILE A 53 -18.62 -21.57 22.97
N ALA A 54 -18.98 -22.80 22.59
CA ALA A 54 -20.07 -23.59 23.15
C ALA A 54 -19.80 -25.09 22.87
N HIS A 55 -20.60 -25.99 23.45
CA HIS A 55 -20.39 -27.43 23.31
C HIS A 55 -20.41 -27.88 21.83
N GLY A 56 -19.24 -28.30 21.33
CA GLY A 56 -19.06 -28.75 19.94
C GLY A 56 -19.10 -27.62 18.91
N ILE A 57 -18.85 -26.37 19.31
CA ILE A 57 -18.86 -25.19 18.44
C ILE A 57 -17.54 -24.42 18.59
N ASP A 58 -16.84 -24.29 17.47
CA ASP A 58 -15.69 -23.40 17.29
C ASP A 58 -16.08 -22.21 16.41
N GLU A 59 -15.37 -21.10 16.57
CA GLU A 59 -15.53 -19.87 15.78
C GLU A 59 -14.24 -19.56 15.02
N TYR A 60 -14.39 -19.08 13.77
CA TYR A 60 -13.28 -18.55 12.99
C TYR A 60 -13.69 -17.26 12.26
N ALA A 61 -12.77 -16.31 12.21
CA ALA A 61 -12.87 -15.08 11.46
C ALA A 61 -11.84 -15.10 10.32
N ILE A 62 -12.30 -14.90 9.09
CA ILE A 62 -11.46 -14.85 7.90
C ILE A 62 -11.65 -13.49 7.24
N TYR A 63 -10.55 -12.78 6.99
CA TYR A 63 -10.58 -11.57 6.19
C TYR A 63 -10.62 -11.92 4.70
N GLN A 64 -11.48 -11.22 3.97
CA GLN A 64 -11.65 -11.39 2.53
C GLN A 64 -11.62 -10.02 1.86
N PRO A 65 -11.14 -9.92 0.62
CA PRO A 65 -11.20 -8.69 -0.13
C PRO A 65 -12.64 -8.27 -0.40
N LEU A 66 -12.90 -6.96 -0.32
CA LEU A 66 -14.23 -6.42 -0.62
C LEU A 66 -14.54 -6.46 -2.13
N GLY A 67 -13.52 -6.51 -2.98
CA GLY A 67 -13.62 -6.48 -4.43
C GLY A 67 -13.00 -5.24 -5.02
N VAL A 68 -13.67 -4.63 -6.02
CA VAL A 68 -13.10 -3.53 -6.80
C VAL A 68 -12.82 -2.29 -5.94
N PHE A 69 -11.57 -1.82 -5.98
CA PHE A 69 -11.12 -0.59 -5.32
C PHE A 69 -10.76 0.49 -6.35
N SER A 70 -11.13 1.75 -6.06
CA SER A 70 -10.78 2.92 -6.88
C SER A 70 -10.09 3.98 -6.02
N CYS A 71 -9.03 4.58 -6.55
CA CYS A 71 -8.26 5.64 -5.90
C CYS A 71 -8.33 6.92 -6.74
N ILE A 72 -8.80 8.00 -6.14
CA ILE A 72 -8.75 9.36 -6.72
C ILE A 72 -7.78 10.17 -5.86
N ALA A 73 -6.56 10.38 -6.37
CA ALA A 73 -5.49 11.05 -5.64
C ALA A 73 -5.35 12.54 -6.06
N PRO A 74 -4.93 13.43 -5.14
CA PRO A 74 -4.68 14.82 -5.43
C PRO A 74 -3.34 15.02 -6.16
N PHE A 75 -3.20 16.15 -6.85
CA PHE A 75 -2.02 16.45 -7.65
C PHE A 75 -0.74 16.72 -6.84
N ASN A 76 -0.87 17.09 -5.56
CA ASN A 76 0.24 17.63 -4.79
C ASN A 76 1.21 16.56 -4.27
N PHE A 77 0.82 15.28 -4.23
CA PHE A 77 1.68 14.13 -3.89
C PHE A 77 1.35 12.95 -4.81
N PRO A 78 1.74 13.04 -6.09
CA PRO A 78 1.30 12.14 -7.14
C PRO A 78 1.84 10.71 -7.02
N PHE A 79 2.87 10.49 -6.21
CA PHE A 79 3.48 9.18 -6.03
C PHE A 79 3.12 8.62 -4.65
N MET A 80 3.29 9.42 -3.60
CA MET A 80 3.06 8.97 -2.22
C MET A 80 1.58 8.72 -1.91
N VAL A 81 0.65 9.60 -2.33
CA VAL A 81 -0.77 9.42 -1.97
C VAL A 81 -1.37 8.18 -2.65
N PRO A 82 -1.19 7.93 -3.96
CA PRO A 82 -1.66 6.67 -4.54
C PRO A 82 -1.06 5.43 -3.87
N LEU A 83 0.24 5.48 -3.52
CA LEU A 83 0.94 4.36 -2.89
C LEU A 83 0.60 4.15 -1.41
N TRP A 84 -0.12 5.08 -0.77
CA TRP A 84 -0.76 4.82 0.53
C TRP A 84 -1.95 3.86 0.44
N PHE A 85 -2.54 3.68 -0.75
CA PHE A 85 -3.76 2.89 -0.92
C PHE A 85 -3.54 1.68 -1.83
N LEU A 86 -3.00 1.89 -3.03
CA LEU A 86 -2.98 0.86 -4.08
C LEU A 86 -2.20 -0.40 -3.70
N PRO A 87 -0.98 -0.33 -3.11
CA PRO A 87 -0.25 -1.53 -2.71
C PRO A 87 -1.02 -2.37 -1.70
N PHE A 88 -1.70 -1.73 -0.75
CA PHE A 88 -2.51 -2.39 0.27
C PHE A 88 -3.77 -3.01 -0.33
N ALA A 89 -4.49 -2.27 -1.19
CA ALA A 89 -5.67 -2.79 -1.88
C ALA A 89 -5.33 -4.05 -2.69
N ILE A 90 -4.21 -4.03 -3.43
CA ILE A 90 -3.75 -5.18 -4.21
C ILE A 90 -3.31 -6.34 -3.30
N ALA A 91 -2.53 -6.04 -2.25
CA ALA A 91 -2.02 -7.08 -1.35
C ALA A 91 -3.13 -7.76 -0.54
N CYS A 92 -4.23 -7.05 -0.26
CA CYS A 92 -5.39 -7.61 0.43
C CYS A 92 -6.30 -8.48 -0.46
N GLY A 93 -6.11 -8.44 -1.78
CA GLY A 93 -6.92 -9.16 -2.78
C GLY A 93 -7.81 -8.25 -3.62
#